data_AF-A0A1Y4VC23-F1
#
_entry.id   AF-A0A1Y4VC23-F1
#
_cell.length_a   1.000
_cell.length_b   1.000
_cell.length_c   1.000
_cell.angle_alpha   90.00
_cell.angle_beta   90.00
_cell.angle_gamma   90.00
#
_symmetry.space_group_name_H-M   'P 1'
#
loop_
_entity.id
_entity.type
_entity.pdbx_description
1 polymer ?
#
loop_
_entity_poly.entity_id
_entity_poly.type
_entity_poly.pdbx_seq_one_letter_code
_entity_poly.pdbx_strand_id
1 'polypeptide(L)'
;MKDLINLPTREKVDSDEASYLGIEGETVTADITELYGIPGGVIVSSVVKNGPADKAGVKKGDIITELDGRSVSNMEQLQDTLQYYAAGETVSVVTQRASNGKYQPQTLSITLGSAKDAGQQ
;
A
#
# COMPACT_ATOMS: atom_id res chain seq x y z
N MET A 1 -30.31 11.43 -31.82
CA MET A 1 -31.13 10.41 -31.14
C MET A 1 -30.13 9.56 -30.38
N LYS A 2 -29.89 9.92 -29.12
CA LYS A 2 -30.64 9.46 -27.94
C LYS A 2 -30.12 8.10 -27.49
N ASP A 3 -29.18 8.21 -26.55
CA ASP A 3 -29.15 7.43 -25.32
C ASP A 3 -28.85 5.94 -25.48
N LEU A 4 -27.56 5.65 -25.62
CA LEU A 4 -27.00 4.37 -25.19
C LEU A 4 -27.01 4.35 -23.66
N ILE A 5 -28.14 3.84 -23.14
CA ILE A 5 -28.30 2.97 -21.97
C ILE A 5 -27.01 2.78 -21.15
N ASN A 6 -26.97 3.36 -19.94
CA ASN A 6 -26.11 2.86 -18.88
C ASN A 6 -26.98 2.51 -17.68
N LEU A 7 -27.01 1.22 -17.34
CA LEU A 7 -27.69 0.69 -16.15
C LEU A 7 -27.01 1.26 -14.89
N PRO A 8 -27.72 1.51 -13.77
CA PRO A 8 -27.07 1.68 -12.48
C PRO A 8 -26.70 0.29 -11.92
N THR A 9 -25.79 -0.40 -12.61
CA THR A 9 -25.00 -1.47 -12.02
C THR A 9 -24.17 -0.83 -10.91
N ARG A 10 -24.26 -1.29 -9.66
CA ARG A 10 -23.35 -0.85 -8.60
C ARG A 10 -21.93 -1.28 -8.98
N GLU A 11 -21.20 -0.41 -9.66
CA GLU A 11 -19.83 -0.64 -10.12
C GLU A 11 -18.80 -0.29 -9.04
N LYS A 12 -17.64 -0.94 -9.17
CA LYS A 12 -16.39 -0.68 -8.46
C LYS A 12 -16.25 0.80 -8.10
N VAL A 13 -16.01 1.11 -6.83
CA VAL A 13 -15.97 2.49 -6.32
C VAL A 13 -15.12 3.34 -7.27
N ASP A 14 -15.68 4.47 -7.71
CA ASP A 14 -15.00 5.42 -8.58
C ASP A 14 -13.61 5.72 -8.02
N SER A 15 -12.63 5.87 -8.90
CA SER A 15 -11.20 5.98 -8.53
C SER A 15 -10.90 7.20 -7.64
N ASP A 16 -11.91 8.03 -7.35
CA ASP A 16 -11.90 9.24 -6.53
C ASP A 16 -12.09 9.01 -5.02
N GLU A 17 -12.60 7.85 -4.59
CA GLU A 17 -12.92 7.56 -3.15
C GLU A 17 -12.09 6.42 -2.54
N ALA A 18 -11.22 5.77 -3.31
CA ALA A 18 -10.37 4.70 -2.79
C ALA A 18 -9.35 5.24 -1.77
N SER A 19 -9.25 4.58 -0.61
CA SER A 19 -8.19 4.82 0.37
C SER A 19 -6.83 4.53 -0.27
N TYR A 20 -5.95 5.53 -0.29
CA TYR A 20 -4.71 5.49 -1.03
C TYR A 20 -3.51 5.48 -0.09
N LEU A 21 -2.59 4.52 -0.27
CA LEU A 21 -1.33 4.46 0.49
C LEU A 21 -0.20 5.22 -0.21
N GLY A 22 -0.23 5.35 -1.54
CA GLY A 22 0.85 6.01 -2.28
C GLY A 22 2.13 5.21 -2.43
N ILE A 23 2.00 3.88 -2.56
CA ILE A 23 3.12 3.00 -2.90
C ILE A 23 2.84 2.26 -4.18
N GLU A 24 3.91 1.95 -4.90
CA GLU A 24 3.93 0.90 -5.89
C GLU A 24 4.81 -0.21 -5.31
N GLY A 25 4.35 -1.45 -5.42
CA GLY A 25 5.06 -2.57 -4.85
C GLY A 25 4.64 -3.87 -5.48
N GLU A 26 5.41 -4.90 -5.19
CA GLU A 26 5.20 -6.25 -5.69
C GLU A 26 5.13 -7.22 -4.51
N THR A 27 4.34 -8.28 -4.65
CA THR A 27 4.29 -9.35 -3.66
C THR A 27 5.61 -10.10 -3.68
N VAL A 28 6.27 -10.19 -2.53
CA VAL A 28 7.44 -11.06 -2.32
C VAL A 28 6.94 -12.49 -2.17
N THR A 29 7.20 -13.33 -3.18
CA THR A 29 6.85 -14.75 -3.12
C THR A 29 7.77 -15.51 -2.18
N ALA A 30 7.34 -16.72 -1.78
CA ALA A 30 8.16 -17.61 -0.96
C ALA A 30 9.51 -17.93 -1.64
N ASP A 31 9.53 -18.08 -2.96
CA ASP A 31 10.76 -18.31 -3.73
C ASP A 31 11.76 -17.14 -3.57
N ILE A 32 11.29 -15.89 -3.64
CA ILE A 32 12.15 -14.72 -3.44
C ILE A 32 12.65 -14.65 -1.99
N THR A 33 11.77 -14.96 -1.04
CA THR A 33 12.10 -15.02 0.39
C THR A 33 13.23 -16.02 0.63
N GLU A 34 13.14 -17.22 0.05
CA GLU A 34 14.11 -18.31 0.21
C GLU A 34 15.42 -18.05 -0.56
N LEU A 35 15.34 -17.50 -1.77
CA LEU A 35 16.51 -17.21 -2.61
C LEU A 35 17.35 -16.04 -2.09
N TYR A 36 16.70 -14.99 -1.59
CA TYR A 36 17.37 -13.75 -1.19
C TYR A 36 17.43 -13.54 0.33
N GLY A 37 16.81 -14.42 1.13
CA GLY A 37 16.75 -14.29 2.59
C GLY A 37 16.02 -13.02 3.05
N ILE A 38 15.10 -12.51 2.23
CA ILE A 38 14.31 -11.32 2.55
C ILE A 38 12.99 -11.73 3.21
N PRO A 39 12.43 -10.92 4.11
CA PRO A 39 11.13 -11.24 4.71
C PRO A 39 10.02 -11.27 3.65
N GLY A 40 9.07 -12.19 3.79
CA GLY A 40 7.88 -12.25 2.95
C GLY A 40 6.92 -11.09 3.24
N GLY A 41 6.23 -10.60 2.21
CA GLY A 41 5.40 -9.41 2.31
C GLY A 41 5.25 -8.68 0.98
N VAL A 42 5.16 -7.35 1.05
CA VAL A 42 5.06 -6.48 -0.13
C VAL A 42 6.31 -5.61 -0.23
N ILE A 43 7.13 -5.83 -1.25
CA ILE A 43 8.30 -4.98 -1.50
C ILE A 43 7.87 -3.70 -2.22
N VAL A 44 8.26 -2.56 -1.68
CA VAL A 44 7.98 -1.24 -2.24
C VAL A 44 8.96 -0.97 -3.37
N SER A 45 8.48 -1.01 -4.61
CA SER A 45 9.25 -0.73 -5.82
C SER A 45 9.37 0.77 -6.10
N SER A 46 8.35 1.54 -5.72
CA SER A 46 8.32 3.00 -5.83
C SER A 46 7.39 3.61 -4.77
N VAL A 47 7.61 4.87 -4.44
CA VAL A 47 6.73 5.63 -3.53
C VAL A 47 6.30 6.89 -4.25
N VAL A 48 5.00 7.16 -4.21
CA VAL A 48 4.45 8.37 -4.83
C VAL A 48 4.87 9.58 -4.03
N LYS A 49 5.52 10.51 -4.71
CA LYS A 49 6.11 11.70 -4.11
C LYS A 49 5.04 12.52 -3.42
N ASN A 50 5.33 12.98 -2.20
CA ASN A 50 4.37 13.67 -1.31
C ASN A 50 3.07 12.89 -1.02
N GLY A 51 3.02 11.59 -1.36
CA GLY A 51 1.92 10.72 -1.00
C GLY A 51 1.90 10.37 0.49
N PRO A 52 0.86 9.68 0.96
CA PRO A 52 0.73 9.20 2.33
C PRO A 52 1.96 8.44 2.83
N ALA A 53 2.43 7.46 2.05
CA ALA A 53 3.60 6.66 2.37
C ALA A 53 4.91 7.46 2.37
N ASP A 54 5.10 8.40 1.43
CA ASP A 54 6.27 9.30 1.42
C ASP A 54 6.30 10.17 2.69
N LYS A 55 5.16 10.79 3.02
CA LYS A 55 4.99 11.60 4.24
C LYS A 55 5.26 10.80 5.51
N ALA A 56 4.90 9.52 5.52
CA ALA A 56 5.20 8.60 6.62
C ALA A 56 6.66 8.14 6.66
N GLY A 57 7.44 8.41 5.63
CA GLY A 57 8.85 8.04 5.53
C GLY A 57 9.11 6.66 4.96
N VAL A 58 8.13 6.04 4.30
CA VAL A 58 8.31 4.81 3.51
C VAL A 58 9.27 5.12 2.36
N LYS A 59 10.16 4.18 2.05
CA LYS A 59 11.12 4.32 0.97
C LYS A 59 11.07 3.12 0.04
N LYS A 60 11.51 3.34 -1.19
CA LYS A 60 11.79 2.26 -2.15
C LYS A 60 12.74 1.24 -1.52
N GLY A 61 12.40 -0.03 -1.64
CA GLY A 61 13.14 -1.16 -1.07
C GLY A 61 12.67 -1.57 0.33
N ASP A 62 11.73 -0.86 0.93
CA ASP A 62 11.07 -1.31 2.16
C ASP A 62 10.16 -2.50 1.84
N ILE A 63 10.08 -3.47 2.75
CA ILE A 63 9.17 -4.60 2.63
C ILE A 63 8.09 -4.49 3.70
N ILE A 64 6.84 -4.27 3.31
CA ILE A 64 5.72 -4.23 4.25
C ILE A 64 5.39 -5.65 4.68
N THR A 65 5.41 -5.87 5.98
CA THR A 65 5.17 -7.18 6.61
C THR A 65 3.95 -7.19 7.52
N GLU A 66 3.53 -6.01 7.99
CA GLU A 66 2.38 -5.87 8.87
C GLU A 66 1.69 -4.52 8.64
N LEU A 67 0.37 -4.51 8.80
CA LEU A 67 -0.47 -3.32 8.79
C LEU A 67 -1.49 -3.44 9.93
N ASP A 68 -1.42 -2.50 10.86
CA ASP A 68 -2.26 -2.35 12.05
C ASP A 68 -2.34 -3.65 12.89
N GLY A 69 -1.18 -4.27 13.14
CA GLY A 69 -1.11 -5.54 13.87
C GLY A 69 -1.54 -6.77 13.06
N ARG A 70 -1.90 -6.62 11.77
CA ARG A 70 -2.23 -7.72 10.87
C ARG A 70 -1.06 -8.01 9.94
N SER A 71 -0.57 -9.25 9.96
CA SER A 71 0.49 -9.67 9.05
C SER A 71 0.01 -9.59 7.59
N VAL A 72 0.82 -8.96 6.75
CA VAL A 72 0.56 -8.81 5.32
C VAL A 72 1.62 -9.59 4.57
N SER A 73 1.20 -10.62 3.84
CA SER A 73 2.11 -11.45 3.05
C SER A 73 2.10 -11.12 1.55
N ASN A 74 1.10 -10.37 1.08
CA ASN A 74 0.95 -10.05 -0.34
C ASN A 74 0.17 -8.75 -0.56
N MET A 75 0.25 -8.23 -1.78
CA MET A 75 -0.35 -6.96 -2.18
C MET A 75 -1.89 -6.99 -2.11
N GLU A 76 -2.49 -8.15 -2.38
CA GLU A 76 -3.94 -8.35 -2.32
C GLU A 76 -4.46 -8.23 -0.88
N GLN A 77 -3.80 -8.86 0.09
CA GLN A 77 -4.12 -8.70 1.52
C GLN A 77 -3.95 -7.26 2.00
N LEU A 78 -2.93 -6.56 1.50
CA LEU A 78 -2.76 -5.14 1.84
C LEU A 78 -3.93 -4.32 1.30
N GLN A 79 -4.32 -4.54 0.04
CA GLN A 79 -5.46 -3.86 -0.57
C GLN A 79 -6.78 -4.20 0.11
N ASP A 80 -7.03 -5.48 0.43
CA ASP A 80 -8.21 -5.93 1.16
C ASP A 80 -8.28 -5.26 2.53
N THR A 81 -7.15 -5.21 3.24
CA THR A 81 -7.06 -4.55 4.55
C THR A 81 -7.33 -3.05 4.43
N LEU A 82 -6.81 -2.37 3.41
CA LEU A 82 -7.05 -0.95 3.15
C LEU A 82 -8.51 -0.63 2.85
N GLN A 83 -9.29 -1.56 2.31
CA GLN A 83 -10.73 -1.36 2.07
C GLN A 83 -11.53 -1.19 3.37
N TYR A 84 -11.00 -1.65 4.51
CA TYR A 84 -11.65 -1.48 5.81
C TYR A 84 -11.36 -0.13 6.47
N TYR A 85 -10.41 0.64 5.94
CA TYR A 85 -10.02 1.94 6.49
C TYR A 85 -10.46 3.07 5.58
N ALA A 86 -10.94 4.16 6.16
CA ALA A 86 -11.33 5.34 5.42
C ALA A 86 -10.11 6.23 5.10
N ALA A 87 -10.22 7.01 4.03
CA ALA A 87 -9.28 8.09 3.78
C ALA A 87 -9.23 9.08 4.97
N GLY A 88 -8.03 9.46 5.38
CA GLY A 88 -7.77 10.32 6.54
C GLY A 88 -7.45 9.55 7.83
N GLU A 89 -7.64 8.24 7.88
CA GLU A 89 -7.24 7.43 9.05
C GLU A 89 -5.73 7.18 9.07
N THR A 90 -5.16 7.15 10.27
CA THR A 90 -3.75 6.80 10.48
C THR A 90 -3.64 5.33 10.86
N VAL A 91 -2.97 4.55 10.03
CA VAL A 91 -2.68 3.12 10.26
C VAL A 91 -1.21 2.92 10.58
N SER A 92 -0.92 1.95 11.44
CA SER A 92 0.47 1.62 11.79
C SER A 92 1.00 0.54 10.85
N VAL A 93 2.06 0.80 10.09
CA VAL A 93 2.62 -0.16 9.13
C VAL A 93 4.01 -0.57 9.58
N VAL A 94 4.26 -1.88 9.66
CA VAL A 94 5.60 -2.41 9.94
C VAL A 94 6.26 -2.78 8.62
N THR A 95 7.31 -2.04 8.30
CA THR A 95 8.16 -2.29 7.14
C THR A 95 9.51 -2.83 7.56
N GLN A 96 10.14 -3.60 6.70
CA GLN A 96 11.47 -4.14 6.87
C GLN A 96 12.37 -3.40 5.89
N ARG A 97 13.25 -2.55 6.42
CA ARG A 97 14.18 -1.75 5.61
C ARG A 97 15.55 -2.37 5.64
N ALA A 98 16.17 -2.54 4.47
CA ALA A 98 17.57 -2.94 4.40
C ALA A 98 18.47 -1.81 4.96
N SER A 99 19.18 -2.10 6.04
CA SER A 99 20.13 -1.19 6.68
C SER A 99 21.35 -1.98 7.17
N ASN A 100 22.54 -1.56 6.74
CA ASN A 100 23.82 -2.26 7.01
C ASN A 100 23.82 -3.75 6.63
N GLY A 101 23.19 -4.10 5.51
CA GLY A 101 23.11 -5.48 5.02
C GLY A 101 22.16 -6.39 5.81
N LYS A 102 21.32 -5.83 6.70
CA LYS A 102 20.26 -6.55 7.42
C LYS A 102 18.92 -5.85 7.25
N TYR A 103 17.84 -6.60 7.20
CA TYR A 103 16.50 -6.03 7.27
C TYR A 103 16.18 -5.69 8.72
N GLN A 104 15.81 -4.44 8.96
CA GLN A 104 15.40 -3.96 10.28
C GLN A 104 13.92 -3.56 10.23
N PRO A 105 13.12 -4.01 11.20
CA PRO A 105 11.74 -3.60 11.29
C PRO A 105 11.66 -2.09 11.63
N GLN A 106 10.76 -1.40 10.95
CA GLN A 106 10.47 0.02 11.06
C GLN A 106 8.95 0.13 11.15
N THR A 107 8.45 0.62 12.29
CA THR A 107 7.03 0.95 12.41
C THR A 107 6.83 2.39 11.96
N LEU A 108 6.00 2.57 10.93
CA LEU A 108 5.68 3.86 10.33
C LEU A 108 4.18 4.09 10.45
N SER A 109 3.77 5.25 10.95
CA SER A 109 2.36 5.64 10.97
C SER A 109 2.01 6.33 9.66
N ILE A 110 1.15 5.69 8.87
CA ILE A 110 0.74 6.19 7.55
C ILE A 110 -0.68 6.71 7.66
N THR A 111 -0.88 8.00 7.39
CA THR A 111 -2.22 8.59 7.27
C THR A 111 -2.73 8.40 5.86
N LEU A 112 -3.69 7.49 5.68
CA LEU A 112 -4.27 7.16 4.39
C LEU A 112 -4.78 8.41 3.69
N GLY A 113 -4.38 8.60 2.43
CA GLY A 113 -4.87 9.69 1.61
C GLY A 113 -6.21 9.34 0.99
N SER A 114 -6.99 10.36 0.63
CA SER A 114 -8.07 10.16 -0.31
C SER A 114 -7.48 10.05 -1.71
N ALA A 115 -8.08 9.25 -2.60
CA ALA A 115 -7.63 9.23 -3.99
C ALA A 115 -7.73 10.62 -4.67
N LYS A 116 -8.59 11.51 -4.14
CA LYS A 116 -8.65 12.95 -4.48
C LYS A 116 -7.32 13.70 -4.24
N ASP A 117 -6.49 13.26 -3.30
CA ASP A 117 -5.14 13.80 -3.05
C ASP A 117 -4.10 13.18 -3.99
N ALA A 118 -4.33 11.97 -4.50
CA ALA A 118 -3.41 11.27 -5.40
C ALA A 118 -3.40 11.85 -6.82
N GLY A 119 -4.51 12.44 -7.26
CA GLY A 119 -4.66 13.02 -8.60
C GLY A 119 -4.24 14.48 -8.77
N GLN A 120 -3.81 15.17 -7.69
CA GLN A 120 -3.48 16.60 -7.71
C GLN A 120 -1.96 16.91 -7.79
N GLN A 121 -1.12 15.95 -8.19
CA GLN A 121 0.34 16.15 -8.30
C GLN A 121 0.89 15.95 -9.70
#